data_AF-A0AA38FFG5-F1
#
_entry.id   AF-A0AA38FFG5-F1
#
_cell.length_a   1.000
_cell.length_b   1.000
_cell.length_c   1.000
_cell.angle_alpha   90.00
_cell.angle_beta   90.00
_cell.angle_gamma   90.00
#
_symmetry.space_group_name_H-M   'P 1'
#
loop_
_entity.id
_entity.type
_entity.pdbx_description
1 polymer ?
#
loop_
_entity_poly.entity_id
_entity_poly.type
_entity_poly.pdbx_seq_one_letter_code
_entity_poly.pdbx_strand_id
1 'polypeptide(L)' 'VYLGDDEPCNIVGKGNVHMKLQNETIWILRDMRHVPSLRRNIISAGQLGGEGCKGTFTSNAWKVSKGSLIVAR' A
#
# COMPACT_ATOMS: atom_id res chain seq x y z
N VAL A 1 8.05 14.94 0.26
CA VAL A 1 8.56 13.56 0.43
C VAL A 1 9.47 13.26 -0.73
N TYR A 2 10.60 12.62 -0.49
CA TYR A 2 11.52 12.22 -1.56
C TYR A 2 11.22 10.80 -2.01
N LEU A 3 11.32 10.53 -3.31
CA LEU A 3 11.20 9.19 -3.87
C LEU A 3 12.60 8.62 -4.18
N GLY A 4 12.65 7.45 -4.81
CA GLY A 4 13.92 6.78 -5.12
C GLY A 4 14.77 7.49 -6.19
N ASP A 5 14.22 8.51 -6.86
CA ASP A 5 14.90 9.39 -7.81
C ASP A 5 15.42 10.69 -7.17
N ASP A 6 15.28 10.83 -5.84
CA ASP A 6 15.67 12.01 -5.06
C ASP A 6 14.92 13.31 -5.46
N GLU A 7 13.83 13.19 -6.21
CA GLU A 7 12.99 14.33 -6.54
C GLU A 7 11.96 14.61 -5.44
N PRO A 8 11.79 15.87 -5.02
CA PRO A 8 10.83 16.23 -3.99
C PRO A 8 9.39 16.19 -4.54
N CYS A 9 8.51 15.49 -3.82
CA CYS A 9 7.07 15.45 -4.08
C CYS A 9 6.27 16.15 -2.99
N ASN A 10 5.27 16.94 -3.40
CA ASN A 10 4.35 17.63 -2.49
C ASN A 10 3.28 16.69 -1.93
N ILE A 11 3.13 16.69 -0.61
CA ILE A 11 2.00 16.06 0.06
C ILE A 11 0.94 17.15 0.24
N VAL A 12 -0.23 16.96 -0.37
CA VAL A 12 -1.32 17.95 -0.29
C VAL A 12 -2.41 17.55 0.71
N GLY A 13 -2.30 16.34 1.29
CA GLY A 13 -3.23 15.86 2.30
C GLY A 13 -2.79 14.55 2.92
N LYS A 14 -3.41 14.19 4.04
CA LYS A 14 -3.27 12.90 4.71
C LYS A 14 -4.66 12.39 5.09
N GLY A 15 -4.91 11.10 4.92
CA GLY A 15 -6.20 10.52 5.24
C GLY A 15 -6.18 9.00 5.27
N ASN A 16 -7.33 8.43 5.63
CA ASN A 16 -7.53 6.98 5.60
C ASN A 16 -8.14 6.58 4.26
N VAL A 17 -7.67 5.48 3.70
CA VAL A 17 -8.22 4.90 2.47
C VAL A 17 -8.90 3.58 2.81
N HIS A 18 -10.19 3.47 2.47
CA HIS A 18 -10.95 2.24 2.58
C HIS A 18 -10.81 1.47 1.28
N MET A 19 -10.18 0.30 1.34
CA MET A 19 -10.00 -0.58 0.19
C MET A 19 -10.87 -1.82 0.36
N LYS A 20 -11.78 -2.03 -0.59
CA LYS A 20 -12.64 -3.21 -0.61
C LYS A 20 -11.89 -4.36 -1.28
N LEU A 21 -11.75 -5.47 -0.56
CA LEU A 21 -11.09 -6.68 -1.03
C LEU A 21 -12.09 -7.57 -1.80
N GLN A 22 -11.58 -8.56 -2.53
CA GLN A 22 -12.40 -9.49 -3.33
C GLN A 22 -13.40 -10.29 -2.48
N ASN A 23 -13.10 -10.51 -1.21
CA ASN A 23 -13.97 -11.21 -0.27
C ASN A 23 -14.91 -10.25 0.49
N GLU A 24 -15.17 -9.06 -0.04
CA GLU A 24 -16.02 -8.01 0.54
C GLU A 24 -15.49 -7.39 1.85
N THR A 25 -14.37 -7.87 2.38
CA THR A 25 -13.72 -7.27 3.55
C THR A 25 -13.18 -5.88 3.22
N ILE A 26 -13.40 -4.92 4.13
CA ILE A 26 -12.83 -3.59 4.04
C ILE A 26 -11.50 -3.56 4.78
N TRP A 27 -10.44 -3.17 4.08
CA TRP A 27 -9.15 -2.89 4.68
C TRP A 27 -8.91 -1.38 4.73
N ILE A 28 -8.61 -0.87 5.92
CA ILE A 28 -8.36 0.55 6.16
C ILE A 28 -6.86 0.78 6.15
N LEU A 29 -6.37 1.45 5.11
CA LEU A 29 -5.00 1.97 5.07
C LEU A 29 -5.00 3.31 5.81
N ARG A 30 -4.38 3.32 6.98
CA ARG A 30 -4.31 4.51 7.84
C ARG A 30 -3.19 5.43 7.38
N ASP A 31 -3.37 6.72 7.63
CA ASP A 31 -2.29 7.70 7.53
C ASP A 31 -1.65 7.83 6.13
N MET A 32 -2.43 7.55 5.08
CA MET A 32 -1.99 7.64 3.69
C MET A 32 -1.79 9.09 3.28
N ARG A 33 -0.68 9.36 2.58
CA ARG A 33 -0.34 10.69 2.07
C ARG A 33 -0.87 10.84 0.65
N HIS A 34 -1.56 11.93 0.36
CA HIS A 34 -1.99 12.27 -0.99
C HIS A 34 -0.90 13.11 -1.69
N VAL A 35 -0.36 12.56 -2.77
CA VAL A 35 0.73 13.14 -3.55
C VAL A 35 0.29 13.20 -5.02
N PRO A 36 -0.19 14.36 -5.52
CA PRO A 36 -0.80 14.45 -6.86
C PRO A 36 0.14 14.12 -8.03
N SER A 37 1.45 14.29 -7.84
CA SER A 37 2.45 13.95 -8.86
C SER A 37 2.58 12.44 -9.10
N LEU A 38 2.16 11.61 -8.13
CA LEU A 38 2.20 10.15 -8.27
C LEU A 38 1.01 9.67 -9.13
N ARG A 39 1.32 9.03 -10.25
CA ARG A 39 0.32 8.42 -11.14
C ARG A 39 -0.23 7.08 -10.63
N ARG A 40 0.36 6.52 -9.58
CA ARG A 40 0.04 5.21 -9.01
C ARG A 40 -0.10 5.32 -7.50
N ASN A 41 -0.92 4.47 -6.91
CA ASN A 41 -1.00 4.32 -5.47
C ASN A 41 0.22 3.51 -4.99
N ILE A 42 0.92 4.02 -3.99
CA ILE A 42 2.07 3.35 -3.37
C ILE A 42 1.67 2.93 -1.96
N ILE A 43 2.00 1.69 -1.59
CA ILE A 43 1.83 1.17 -0.24
C ILE A 43 3.21 0.72 0.25
N SER A 44 3.62 1.19 1.44
CA SER A 44 4.92 0.82 2.01
C SER A 44 4.91 -0.64 2.50
N ALA A 45 5.92 -1.42 2.10
CA ALA A 45 6.10 -2.78 2.61
C ALA A 45 6.29 -2.81 4.14
N GLY A 46 6.92 -1.78 4.72
CA GLY A 46 7.06 -1.66 6.17
C GLY A 46 5.72 -1.44 6.87
N GLN A 47 4.83 -0.63 6.29
CA GLN A 47 3.46 -0.44 6.82
C GLN A 47 2.64 -1.74 6.70
N LEU A 48 2.79 -2.47 5.59
CA LEU A 48 2.19 -3.80 5.44
C LEU A 48 2.63 -4.74 6.56
N GLY A 49 3.93 -4.82 6.81
CA GLY A 49 4.49 -5.63 7.90
C GLY A 49 3.93 -5.25 9.27
N GLY A 50 3.85 -3.94 9.56
CA GLY A 50 3.25 -3.43 10.80
C GLY A 50 1.78 -3.80 10.99
N GLU A 51 1.02 -3.90 9.90
CA GLU A 51 -0.37 -4.37 9.91
C GLU A 51 -0.52 -5.91 9.92
N GLY A 52 0.60 -6.64 10.01
CA GLY A 52 0.64 -8.11 10.03
C GLY A 52 0.50 -8.76 8.65
N CYS A 53 0.73 -7.99 7.58
CA CYS A 53 0.73 -8.51 6.21
C CYS A 53 2.12 -9.01 5.83
N LYS A 54 2.15 -10.15 5.13
CA LYS A 54 3.33 -10.73 4.50
C LYS A 54 3.27 -10.51 3.00
N GLY A 55 4.26 -9.82 2.45
CA GLY A 55 4.49 -9.71 1.01
C GLY A 55 5.44 -10.81 0.53
N THR A 56 5.11 -11.44 -0.59
CA THR A 56 5.99 -12.37 -1.31
C THR A 56 6.09 -11.90 -2.76
N PHE A 57 7.32 -11.82 -3.26
CA PHE A 57 7.63 -11.38 -4.62
C PHE A 57 8.52 -12.44 -5.27
N THR A 58 8.09 -12.96 -6.41
CA THR A 58 8.86 -13.87 -7.27
C THR A 58 9.16 -13.18 -8.59
N SER A 59 9.91 -13.83 -9.47
CA SER A 59 10.23 -13.29 -10.81
C SER A 59 8.99 -12.99 -11.67
N ASN A 60 7.87 -13.66 -11.41
CA ASN A 60 6.67 -13.64 -12.24
C ASN A 60 5.37 -13.32 -11.50
N ALA A 61 5.40 -13.24 -10.17
CA ALA A 61 4.20 -13.03 -9.37
C ALA A 61 4.52 -12.26 -8.09
N TRP A 62 3.49 -11.62 -7.54
CA TRP A 62 3.54 -11.07 -6.21
C TRP A 62 2.24 -11.41 -5.48
N LYS A 63 2.30 -11.35 -4.16
CA LYS A 63 1.14 -11.59 -3.31
C LYS A 63 1.35 -10.90 -1.97
N VAL A 64 0.27 -10.34 -1.44
CA VAL A 64 0.19 -9.87 -0.05
C VAL A 64 -0.86 -10.72 0.67
N SER A 65 -0.47 -11.32 1.80
CA SER A 65 -1.36 -12.13 2.64
C SER A 65 -1.38 -11.64 4.09
N LYS A 66 -2.51 -11.82 4.77
CA LYS A 66 -2.66 -11.64 6.22
C LYS A 66 -3.16 -12.96 6.81
N GLY A 67 -2.24 -13.74 7.39
CA GLY A 67 -2.51 -15.13 7.74
C GLY A 67 -2.81 -15.98 6.49
N SER A 68 -3.93 -16.71 6.50
CA SER A 68 -4.41 -17.50 5.36
C SER A 68 -5.09 -16.66 4.26
N LEU A 69 -5.45 -15.40 4.54
CA LEU A 69 -6.17 -14.54 3.62
C LEU A 69 -5.22 -13.90 2.59
N ILE A 70 -5.60 -13.96 1.30
CA ILE A 70 -4.95 -13.19 0.23
C ILE A 70 -5.64 -11.82 0.13
N VAL A 71 -4.84 -10.76 0.25
CA VAL A 71 -5.29 -9.37 0.26
C VAL A 71 -5.04 -8.71 -1.09
N ALA A 72 -3.94 -9.06 -1.76
CA ALA A 72 -3.62 -8.58 -3.10
C ALA A 72 -2.67 -9.54 -3.84
N ARG A 73 -2.68 -9.51 -5.18
CA ARG A 73 -1.82 -10.24 -6.11
C ARG A 73 -1.81 -9.54 -7.47
#